data_AF-A0A2U1ZUP8-F1
#
_entry.id   AF-A0A2U1ZUP8-F1
#
_cell.length_a   1.000
_cell.length_b   1.000
_cell.length_c   1.000
_cell.angle_alpha   90.00
_cell.angle_beta   90.00
_cell.angle_gamma   90.00
#
_symmetry.space_group_name_H-M   'P 1'
#
loop_
_entity.id
_entity.type
_entity.pdbx_description
1 polymer ?
#
loop_
_entity_poly.entity_id
_entity_poly.type
_entity_poly.pdbx_seq_one_letter_code
_entity_poly.pdbx_strand_id
1 'polypeptide(L)'
;MYARFRERHPDVRLVLLPATRPAAGPTATGRARDGDGATEVDLEHALAHAAELLSEVRHSLGIVGSVQERWRSGRPRGSVRAEASCTVTGADLDVDAVTRTLTEQGWQASVTRRTPAAVVDARREDGDLHVVVHDGGALLTLEGASLEVGARRRADLVNPVGVRRG
;
A
#
# COMPACT_ATOMS: atom_id res chain seq x y z
N MET A 1 17.94 12.57 -16.34
CA MET A 1 17.13 13.04 -15.18
C MET A 1 17.82 12.76 -13.84
N TYR A 2 18.37 11.56 -13.63
CA TYR A 2 19.08 11.15 -12.39
C TYR A 2 20.33 11.99 -12.04
N ALA A 3 21.13 12.40 -13.05
CA ALA A 3 22.36 13.17 -12.84
C ALA A 3 22.12 14.53 -12.16
N ARG A 4 21.08 15.27 -12.59
CA ARG A 4 20.74 16.59 -12.04
C ARG A 4 20.19 16.53 -10.60
N PHE A 5 19.66 15.38 -10.17
CA PHE A 5 19.16 15.20 -8.79
C PHE A 5 20.32 14.97 -7.82
N ARG A 6 21.31 14.12 -8.18
CA ARG A 6 22.51 13.90 -7.36
C ARG A 6 23.37 15.16 -7.19
N GLU A 7 23.44 16.00 -8.23
CA GLU A 7 24.13 17.29 -8.13
C GLU A 7 23.49 18.23 -7.10
N ARG A 8 22.17 18.15 -6.93
CA ARG A 8 21.42 19.08 -6.07
C ARG A 8 21.26 18.55 -4.64
N HIS A 9 21.43 17.24 -4.44
CA HIS A 9 21.26 16.55 -3.15
C HIS A 9 22.32 15.45 -2.98
N PRO A 10 23.60 15.80 -2.73
CA PRO A 10 24.69 14.84 -2.62
C PRO A 10 24.59 13.92 -1.39
N ASP A 11 23.82 14.35 -0.40
CA ASP A 11 23.51 13.71 0.88
C ASP A 11 22.34 12.73 0.81
N VAL A 12 21.54 12.75 -0.26
CA VAL A 12 20.37 11.88 -0.41
C VAL A 12 20.73 10.60 -1.16
N ARG A 13 20.65 9.46 -0.45
CA ARG A 13 20.86 8.13 -1.03
C ARG A 13 19.56 7.59 -1.63
N LEU A 14 19.43 7.67 -2.96
CA LEU A 14 18.31 7.07 -3.69
C LEU A 14 18.45 5.54 -3.73
N VAL A 15 17.51 4.83 -3.12
CA VAL A 15 17.37 3.37 -3.23
C VAL A 15 16.28 3.08 -4.26
N LEU A 16 16.65 2.46 -5.38
CA LEU A 16 15.69 1.97 -6.37
C LEU A 16 15.15 0.63 -5.89
N LEU A 17 13.89 0.61 -5.46
CA LEU A 17 13.21 -0.62 -5.12
C LEU A 17 12.92 -1.41 -6.42
N PRO A 18 13.10 -2.75 -6.42
CA PRO A 18 12.73 -3.57 -7.56
C PRO A 18 11.22 -3.44 -7.82
N ALA A 19 10.84 -3.42 -9.10
CA ALA A 19 9.43 -3.40 -9.47
C ALA A 19 8.72 -4.62 -8.85
N THR A 20 7.65 -4.36 -8.09
CA THR A 20 6.81 -5.39 -7.49
C THR A 20 6.31 -6.32 -8.59
N ARG A 21 6.79 -7.56 -8.62
CA ARG A 21 6.26 -8.59 -9.52
C ARG A 21 4.86 -8.92 -9.01
N PRO A 22 3.80 -8.79 -9.84
CA PRO A 22 2.46 -9.10 -9.37
C PRO A 22 2.39 -10.59 -9.02
N ALA A 23 2.01 -10.88 -7.77
CA ALA A 23 1.70 -12.23 -7.35
C ALA A 23 0.48 -12.74 -8.13
N ALA A 24 0.56 -13.96 -8.65
CA ALA A 24 -0.55 -14.64 -9.28
C ALA A 24 -1.55 -15.06 -8.19
N GLY A 25 -2.62 -14.28 -8.01
CA GLY A 25 -3.80 -14.66 -7.22
C GLY A 25 -4.83 -15.43 -8.06
N PRO A 26 -5.74 -16.17 -7.42
CA PRO A 26 -6.66 -17.08 -8.09
C PRO A 26 -7.66 -16.33 -8.99
N THR A 27 -7.86 -16.88 -10.19
CA THR A 27 -8.88 -16.44 -11.16
C THR A 27 -10.29 -16.75 -10.64
N ALA A 28 -10.92 -15.76 -10.02
CA ALA A 28 -12.37 -15.73 -9.88
C ALA A 28 -12.97 -15.25 -11.21
N THR A 29 -13.34 -16.19 -12.10
CA THR A 29 -14.17 -15.92 -13.27
C THR A 29 -15.62 -15.73 -12.83
N GLY A 30 -15.93 -14.58 -12.23
CA GLY A 30 -17.29 -14.09 -12.06
C GLY A 30 -17.61 -13.13 -13.20
N ARG A 31 -18.60 -13.48 -14.03
CA ARG A 31 -19.16 -12.57 -15.04
C ARG A 31 -19.61 -11.27 -14.35
N ALA A 32 -19.00 -10.15 -14.72
CA ALA A 32 -19.48 -8.83 -14.36
C ALA A 32 -20.92 -8.68 -14.88
N ARG A 33 -21.88 -8.70 -13.96
CA ARG A 33 -23.16 -8.03 -14.18
C ARG A 33 -22.85 -6.54 -14.25
N ASP A 34 -23.53 -5.82 -15.14
CA ASP A 34 -23.57 -4.36 -15.15
C ASP A 34 -24.15 -3.88 -13.80
N GLY A 35 -23.31 -3.80 -12.78
CA GLY A 35 -23.61 -3.23 -11.49
C GLY A 35 -23.18 -1.77 -11.51
N ASP A 36 -24.01 -0.90 -10.94
CA ASP A 36 -23.62 0.48 -10.66
C ASP A 36 -22.25 0.45 -9.95
N GLY A 37 -21.24 1.07 -10.57
CA GLY A 37 -19.90 1.11 -10.02
C GLY A 37 -19.87 1.75 -8.63
N ALA A 38 -18.77 1.56 -7.90
CA ALA A 38 -18.63 2.05 -6.53
C ALA A 38 -19.06 3.52 -6.39
N THR A 39 -19.92 3.79 -5.42
CA THR A 39 -20.41 5.13 -5.11
C THR A 39 -19.31 5.99 -4.49
N GLU A 40 -19.52 7.30 -4.36
CA GLU A 40 -18.55 8.14 -3.64
C GLU A 40 -18.40 7.72 -2.17
N VAL A 41 -19.49 7.31 -1.53
CA VAL A 41 -19.49 6.80 -0.15
C VAL A 41 -18.67 5.51 -0.03
N ASP A 42 -18.77 4.60 -1.00
CA ASP A 42 -17.96 3.37 -1.01
C ASP A 42 -16.45 3.68 -1.12
N LEU A 43 -16.10 4.70 -1.90
CA LEU A 43 -14.72 5.14 -2.09
C LEU A 43 -14.16 5.80 -0.83
N GLU A 44 -14.92 6.72 -0.23
CA GLU A 44 -14.55 7.36 1.04
C GLU A 44 -14.39 6.32 2.16
N HIS A 45 -15.33 5.38 2.26
CA HIS A 45 -15.27 4.30 3.24
C HIS A 45 -14.04 3.41 3.04
N ALA A 46 -13.70 3.06 1.80
CA ALA A 46 -12.53 2.23 1.52
C ALA A 46 -11.20 2.92 1.85
N LEU A 47 -11.06 4.23 1.61
CA LEU A 47 -9.88 4.98 2.04
C LEU A 47 -9.77 5.05 3.57
N ALA A 48 -10.87 5.44 4.24
CA ALA A 48 -10.91 5.53 5.69
C ALA A 48 -10.60 4.19 6.35
N HIS A 49 -11.16 3.09 5.83
CA HIS A 49 -10.91 1.75 6.32
C HIS A 49 -9.44 1.33 6.15
N ALA A 50 -8.83 1.59 4.98
CA ALA A 50 -7.42 1.29 4.76
C ALA A 50 -6.51 2.10 5.71
N ALA A 51 -6.84 3.37 5.95
CA ALA A 51 -6.11 4.24 6.87
C ALA A 51 -6.25 3.77 8.32
N GLU A 52 -7.44 3.37 8.75
CA GLU A 52 -7.73 2.84 10.08
C GLU A 52 -6.97 1.54 10.33
N LEU A 53 -7.07 0.56 9.42
CA LEU A 53 -6.33 -0.70 9.53
C LEU A 53 -4.81 -0.47 9.62
N LEU A 54 -4.25 0.43 8.81
CA LEU A 54 -2.83 0.76 8.89
C LEU A 54 -2.49 1.49 10.20
N SER A 55 -3.44 2.23 10.79
CA SER A 55 -3.31 2.82 12.13
C SER A 55 -3.23 1.78 13.22
N GLU A 56 -4.07 0.75 13.16
CA GLU A 56 -4.04 -0.35 14.11
C GLU A 56 -2.72 -1.11 14.04
N VAL A 57 -2.29 -1.47 12.82
CA VAL A 57 -1.03 -2.17 12.58
C VAL A 57 0.15 -1.34 13.10
N ARG A 58 0.22 -0.04 12.78
CA ARG A 58 1.32 0.81 13.26
C ARG A 58 1.35 0.87 14.78
N HIS A 59 0.18 0.97 15.41
CA HIS A 59 0.07 1.08 16.86
C HIS A 59 0.61 -0.17 17.55
N SER A 60 0.25 -1.35 17.05
CA SER A 60 0.72 -2.62 17.61
C SER A 60 2.18 -2.93 17.34
N LEU A 61 2.75 -2.38 16.27
CA LEU A 61 4.19 -2.43 16.00
C LEU A 61 4.98 -1.33 16.74
N GLY A 62 4.32 -0.47 17.52
CA GLY A 62 4.96 0.63 18.25
C GLY A 62 5.51 1.73 17.33
N ILE A 63 4.96 1.87 16.12
CA ILE A 63 5.44 2.78 15.09
C ILE A 63 4.70 4.11 15.18
N VAL A 64 5.45 5.21 15.29
CA VAL A 64 4.92 6.57 15.22
C VAL A 64 5.25 7.18 13.87
N GLY A 65 4.22 7.46 13.08
CA GLY A 65 4.35 8.06 11.74
C GLY A 65 3.01 8.51 11.20
N SER A 66 3.02 9.42 10.22
CA SER A 66 1.80 9.86 9.52
C SER A 66 1.38 8.82 8.49
N VAL A 67 0.09 8.56 8.38
CA VAL A 67 -0.47 7.78 7.27
C VAL A 67 -0.79 8.68 6.10
N GLN A 68 -0.42 8.22 4.92
CA GLN A 68 -0.70 8.84 3.63
C GLN A 68 -1.64 7.93 2.86
N GLU A 69 -2.75 8.49 2.40
CA GLU A 69 -3.80 7.77 1.68
C GLU A 69 -3.75 8.15 0.19
N ARG A 70 -3.95 7.17 -0.70
CA ARG A 70 -4.08 7.40 -2.13
C ARG A 70 -4.84 6.29 -2.83
N TRP A 71 -5.32 6.59 -4.04
CA TRP A 71 -5.85 5.58 -4.94
C TRP A 71 -4.75 4.95 -5.79
N ARG A 72 -4.81 3.63 -5.92
CA ARG A 72 -4.02 2.86 -6.89
C ARG A 72 -4.89 2.19 -7.92
N SER A 73 -4.28 1.83 -9.03
CA SER A 73 -4.94 1.02 -10.04
C SER A 73 -5.18 -0.38 -9.51
N GLY A 74 -6.44 -0.81 -9.48
CA GLY A 74 -6.81 -2.17 -9.12
C GLY A 74 -6.77 -3.14 -10.31
N ARG A 75 -7.17 -4.38 -10.02
CA ARG A 75 -7.48 -5.42 -11.03
C ARG A 75 -8.89 -5.94 -10.72
N PRO A 76 -9.80 -6.03 -11.71
CA PRO A 76 -9.59 -5.87 -13.17
C PRO A 76 -9.42 -4.42 -13.66
N ARG A 77 -9.12 -4.24 -14.96
CA ARG A 77 -8.98 -2.89 -15.55
C ARG A 77 -10.27 -2.10 -15.36
N GLY A 78 -10.16 -0.87 -14.87
CA GLY A 78 -11.32 -0.03 -14.52
C GLY A 78 -11.67 -0.05 -13.03
N SER A 79 -10.91 -0.78 -12.21
CA SER A 79 -10.99 -0.72 -10.76
C SER A 79 -9.88 0.13 -10.13
N VAL A 80 -10.12 0.55 -8.90
CA VAL A 80 -9.16 1.21 -8.01
C VAL A 80 -9.00 0.41 -6.71
N ARG A 81 -7.91 0.65 -5.99
CA ARG A 81 -7.70 0.16 -4.61
C ARG A 81 -7.33 1.34 -3.73
N ALA A 82 -7.89 1.37 -2.53
CA ALA A 82 -7.40 2.25 -1.49
C ALA A 82 -6.01 1.77 -1.08
N GLU A 83 -5.04 2.68 -1.03
CA GLU A 83 -3.71 2.41 -0.50
C GLU A 83 -3.44 3.36 0.65
N ALA A 84 -3.11 2.81 1.81
CA ALA A 84 -2.59 3.57 2.94
C ALA A 84 -1.11 3.23 3.09
N SER A 85 -0.28 4.23 3.36
CA SER A 85 1.16 4.03 3.55
C SER A 85 1.71 4.83 4.73
N CYS A 86 2.70 4.27 5.41
CA CYS A 86 3.39 4.91 6.52
C CYS A 86 4.89 4.67 6.33
N THR A 87 5.67 5.75 6.32
CA THR A 87 7.15 5.68 6.26
C THR A 87 7.70 6.23 7.56
N VAL A 88 8.59 5.47 8.20
CA VAL A 88 9.22 5.85 9.47
C VAL A 88 10.72 5.66 9.39
N THR A 89 11.44 6.61 9.97
CA THR A 89 12.88 6.59 10.17
C THR A 89 13.19 6.51 11.67
N GLY A 90 14.29 5.86 12.05
CA GLY A 90 14.66 5.62 13.44
C GLY A 90 13.86 4.52 14.13
N ALA A 91 13.07 3.74 13.38
CA ALA A 91 12.40 2.56 13.90
C ALA A 91 13.34 1.35 13.76
N ASP A 92 13.65 0.69 14.87
CA ASP A 92 14.36 -0.58 14.90
C ASP A 92 13.30 -1.70 15.00
N LEU A 93 12.90 -2.22 13.84
CA LEU A 93 11.91 -3.29 13.76
C LEU A 93 12.60 -4.62 13.56
N ASP A 94 12.42 -5.54 14.50
CA ASP A 94 12.77 -6.93 14.29
C ASP A 94 11.71 -7.60 13.39
N VAL A 95 12.15 -8.18 12.29
CA VAL A 95 11.32 -8.81 11.25
C VAL A 95 10.55 -10.01 11.81
N ASP A 96 11.18 -10.78 12.69
CA ASP A 96 10.54 -11.95 13.28
C ASP A 96 9.48 -11.51 14.31
N ALA A 97 9.75 -10.45 15.08
CA ALA A 97 8.74 -9.79 15.91
C ALA A 97 7.57 -9.21 15.10
N VAL A 98 7.83 -8.50 14.00
CA VAL A 98 6.78 -7.98 13.09
C VAL A 98 5.89 -9.11 12.59
N THR A 99 6.49 -10.18 12.09
CA THR A 99 5.76 -11.34 11.55
C THR A 99 4.87 -11.98 12.61
N ARG A 100 5.39 -12.16 13.83
CA ARG A 100 4.64 -12.70 14.97
C ARG A 100 3.48 -11.79 15.37
N THR A 101 3.72 -10.49 15.56
CA THR A 101 2.67 -9.53 15.94
C THR A 101 1.54 -9.50 14.91
N LEU A 102 1.87 -9.50 13.61
CA LEU A 102 0.85 -9.56 12.56
C LEU A 102 0.06 -10.89 12.60
N THR A 103 0.73 -12.00 12.86
CA THR A 103 0.07 -13.31 13.01
C THR A 103 -0.88 -13.34 14.20
N GLU A 104 -0.48 -12.78 15.34
CA GLU A 104 -1.31 -12.66 16.55
C GLU A 104 -2.55 -11.77 16.32
N GLN A 105 -2.46 -10.82 15.38
CA GLN A 105 -3.58 -9.98 14.93
C GLN A 105 -4.46 -10.64 13.85
N GLY A 106 -4.22 -11.91 13.53
CA GLY A 106 -4.99 -12.66 12.54
C GLY A 106 -4.56 -12.44 11.08
N TRP A 107 -3.42 -11.80 10.84
CA TRP A 107 -2.85 -11.73 9.50
C TRP A 107 -2.12 -13.02 9.14
N GLN A 108 -2.24 -13.44 7.88
CA GLN A 108 -1.37 -14.46 7.31
C GLN A 108 -0.05 -13.82 6.89
N ALA A 109 0.89 -13.68 7.83
CA ALA A 109 2.16 -13.01 7.62
C ALA A 109 3.29 -13.99 7.24
N SER A 110 4.14 -13.57 6.30
CA SER A 110 5.31 -14.34 5.87
C SER A 110 6.45 -13.43 5.45
N VAL A 111 7.68 -13.82 5.79
CA VAL A 111 8.88 -13.12 5.33
C VAL A 111 9.20 -13.58 3.91
N THR A 112 9.03 -12.70 2.92
CA THR A 112 9.26 -13.02 1.50
C THR A 112 10.67 -12.70 1.05
N ARG A 113 11.37 -11.80 1.76
CA ARG A 113 12.77 -11.46 1.51
C ARG A 113 13.45 -11.05 2.80
N ARG A 114 14.74 -11.36 2.95
CA ARG A 114 15.56 -10.91 4.10
C ARG A 114 16.67 -9.93 3.74
N THR A 115 17.17 -9.94 2.50
CA THR A 115 18.30 -9.10 2.07
C THR A 115 18.06 -8.49 0.69
N PRO A 116 18.51 -7.25 0.41
CA PRO A 116 19.23 -6.33 1.31
C PRO A 116 18.30 -5.55 2.27
N ALA A 117 16.99 -5.60 2.04
CA ALA A 117 15.96 -5.15 2.97
C ALA A 117 15.04 -6.33 3.24
N ALA A 118 14.61 -6.48 4.48
CA ALA A 118 13.66 -7.50 4.86
C ALA A 118 12.25 -7.07 4.45
N VAL A 119 11.46 -8.03 3.98
CA VAL A 119 10.12 -7.82 3.47
C VAL A 119 9.21 -8.83 4.12
N VAL A 120 8.15 -8.33 4.76
CA VAL A 120 7.06 -9.12 5.31
C VAL A 120 5.82 -8.81 4.48
N ASP A 121 5.28 -9.83 3.86
CA ASP A 121 3.96 -9.78 3.21
C ASP A 121 2.95 -10.41 4.15
N ALA A 122 1.86 -9.70 4.41
CA ALA A 122 0.80 -10.14 5.30
C ALA A 122 -0.56 -9.96 4.62
N ARG A 123 -1.44 -10.94 4.78
CA ARG A 123 -2.77 -10.90 4.16
C ARG A 123 -3.88 -11.07 5.19
N ARG A 124 -4.98 -10.38 4.95
CA ARG A 124 -6.24 -10.53 5.66
C ARG A 124 -7.39 -10.39 4.65
N GLU A 125 -8.59 -10.79 5.03
CA GLU A 125 -9.79 -10.63 4.18
C GLU A 125 -9.96 -9.19 3.68
N ASP A 126 -9.58 -8.24 4.53
CA ASP A 126 -9.85 -6.82 4.37
C ASP A 126 -8.73 -6.07 3.62
N GLY A 127 -7.59 -6.74 3.36
CA GLY A 127 -6.46 -6.13 2.65
C GLY A 127 -5.15 -6.92 2.67
N ASP A 128 -4.23 -6.45 1.83
CA ASP A 128 -2.85 -6.93 1.73
C ASP A 128 -1.91 -5.88 2.34
N LEU A 129 -1.09 -6.28 3.30
CA LEU A 129 -0.07 -5.44 3.94
C LEU A 129 1.32 -5.86 3.48
N HIS A 130 2.11 -4.87 3.07
CA HIS A 130 3.51 -5.00 2.73
C HIS A 130 4.36 -4.18 3.70
N VAL A 131 5.28 -4.82 4.40
CA VAL A 131 6.22 -4.17 5.32
C VAL A 131 7.64 -4.37 4.81
N VAL A 132 8.31 -3.27 4.50
CA VAL A 132 9.74 -3.26 4.17
C VAL A 132 10.50 -2.70 5.35
N VAL A 133 11.39 -3.49 5.91
CA VAL A 133 12.30 -3.10 6.99
C VAL A 133 13.71 -2.99 6.42
N HIS A 134 14.35 -1.85 6.66
CA HIS A 134 15.72 -1.57 6.25
C HIS A 134 16.42 -0.85 7.40
N ASP A 135 17.75 -0.97 7.52
CA ASP A 135 18.55 -0.33 8.58
C ASP A 135 18.05 1.09 8.92
N GLY A 136 17.49 1.22 10.13
CA GLY A 136 16.98 2.47 10.69
C GLY A 136 15.67 2.99 10.09
N GLY A 137 14.86 2.17 9.42
CA GLY A 137 13.58 2.60 8.89
C GLY A 137 12.63 1.48 8.44
N ALA A 138 11.37 1.87 8.28
CA ALA A 138 10.32 0.97 7.84
C ALA A 138 9.35 1.68 6.90
N LEU A 139 8.91 0.95 5.88
CA LEU A 139 7.82 1.34 4.99
C LEU A 139 6.71 0.31 5.13
N LEU A 140 5.54 0.76 5.55
CA LEU A 140 4.33 -0.04 5.60
C LEU A 140 3.40 0.45 4.50
N THR A 141 2.87 -0.46 3.70
CA THR A 141 1.90 -0.17 2.64
C THR A 141 0.77 -1.18 2.73
N LEU A 142 -0.45 -0.70 2.93
CA LEU A 142 -1.66 -1.50 2.97
C LEU A 142 -2.48 -1.21 1.71
N GLU A 143 -2.81 -2.25 0.96
CA GLU A 143 -3.71 -2.21 -0.19
C GLU A 143 -5.05 -2.86 0.20
N GLY A 144 -6.13 -2.09 0.07
CA GLY A 144 -7.49 -2.59 0.27
C GLY A 144 -8.03 -3.34 -0.96
N ALA A 145 -9.30 -3.77 -0.85
CA ALA A 145 -10.01 -4.46 -1.92
C ALA A 145 -10.13 -3.61 -3.21
N SER A 146 -10.31 -4.30 -4.35
CA SER A 146 -10.51 -3.63 -5.64
C SER A 146 -11.96 -3.23 -5.83
N LEU A 147 -12.20 -1.94 -6.08
CA LEU A 147 -13.52 -1.36 -6.34
C LEU A 147 -13.65 -0.99 -7.81
N GLU A 148 -14.70 -1.48 -8.48
CA GLU A 148 -14.98 -1.14 -9.88
C GLU A 148 -15.57 0.27 -10.00
N VAL A 149 -14.93 1.14 -10.77
CA VAL A 149 -15.33 2.56 -10.94
C VAL A 149 -15.44 2.98 -12.41
N GLY A 150 -15.09 2.09 -13.33
CA GLY A 150 -14.97 2.38 -14.75
C GLY A 150 -13.65 3.08 -15.11
N ALA A 151 -13.24 2.93 -16.37
CA ALA A 151 -11.92 3.35 -16.83
C ALA A 151 -11.64 4.87 -16.71
N ARG A 152 -12.67 5.70 -16.90
CA ARG A 152 -12.57 7.17 -16.82
C ARG A 152 -12.34 7.62 -15.38
N ARG A 153 -13.24 7.26 -14.47
CA ARG A 153 -13.15 7.62 -13.04
C ARG A 153 -11.88 7.05 -12.39
N ARG A 154 -11.46 5.84 -12.79
CA ARG A 154 -10.14 5.30 -12.39
C ARG A 154 -8.99 6.26 -12.73
N ALA A 155 -8.99 6.85 -13.92
CA ALA A 155 -7.91 7.75 -14.32
C ALA A 155 -7.89 9.01 -13.45
N ASP A 156 -9.07 9.58 -13.18
CA ASP A 156 -9.24 10.77 -12.35
C ASP A 156 -8.81 10.53 -10.89
N LEU A 157 -9.12 9.35 -10.34
CA LEU A 157 -8.76 8.97 -8.97
C LEU A 157 -7.26 8.68 -8.80
N VAL A 158 -6.65 7.91 -9.72
CA VAL A 158 -5.25 7.46 -9.61
C VAL A 158 -4.27 8.57 -9.98
N ASN A 159 -4.64 9.43 -10.92
CA ASN A 159 -3.86 10.59 -11.32
C ASN A 159 -4.80 11.81 -11.31
N PRO A 160 -5.03 12.42 -10.15
CA PRO A 160 -5.78 13.67 -10.09
C PRO A 160 -4.97 14.71 -10.85
N VAL A 161 -5.28 14.89 -12.14
CA VAL A 161 -4.77 16.02 -12.90
C VAL A 161 -5.31 17.22 -12.18
N GLY A 162 -4.43 17.94 -11.46
CA GLY A 162 -4.83 19.07 -10.65
C GLY A 162 -5.78 19.94 -11.45
N VAL A 163 -7.06 19.94 -11.04
CA VAL A 163 -8.02 20.94 -11.48
C VAL A 163 -7.45 22.23 -10.92
N ARG A 164 -6.63 22.90 -11.73
CA ARG A 164 -6.24 24.28 -11.50
C ARG A 164 -7.53 25.04 -11.29
N ARG A 165 -7.68 25.61 -10.09
CA ARG A 165 -8.70 26.62 -9.78
C ARG A 165 -8.77 27.61 -10.94
N GLY A 166 -9.93 27.67 -11.59
CA GLY A 166 -10.37 28.75 -12.46
C GLY A 166 -11.51 29.46 -11.77
#